data_AF-A0A950D8A4-F1
#
_entry.id   AF-A0A950D8A4-F1
#
_cell.length_a   1.000
_cell.length_b   1.000
_cell.length_c   1.000
_cell.angle_alpha   90.00
_cell.angle_beta   90.00
_cell.angle_gamma   90.00
#
_symmetry.space_group_name_H-M   'P 1'
#
loop_
_entity.id
_entity.type
_entity.pdbx_description
1 polymer ?
#
loop_
_entity_poly.entity_id
_entity_poly.type
_entity_poly.pdbx_seq_one_letter_code
_entity_poly.pdbx_strand_id
1 'polypeptide(L)'
;MASIPGIEAVAWCGSAAMGVADAHSDFDFYVYTSAPVPVESRRAVILERSRHSQLDNTFWELEDEWIDREDRRFNAMYRACDFVLGEIAARLERYSADLGYTTAYCFSVANGFILHDQRQWLSTVQERLRQPFPEPLIESVVAKNRPVLGGGIQSC
;
A
#
# COMPACT_ATOMS: atom_id res chain seq x y z
N MET A 1 -20.18 -12.05 -2.21
CA MET A 1 -19.38 -10.86 -2.58
C MET A 1 -19.24 -10.87 -4.10
N ALA A 2 -19.68 -9.81 -4.77
CA ALA A 2 -19.46 -9.69 -6.21
C ALA A 2 -17.95 -9.57 -6.47
N SER A 3 -17.41 -10.39 -7.38
CA SER A 3 -16.02 -10.26 -7.83
C SER A 3 -15.94 -9.08 -8.80
N ILE A 4 -15.10 -8.09 -8.51
CA ILE A 4 -14.80 -7.01 -9.44
C ILE A 4 -13.66 -7.48 -10.34
N PRO A 5 -13.87 -7.61 -11.67
CA PRO A 5 -12.81 -8.01 -12.59
C PRO A 5 -11.59 -7.08 -12.48
N GLY A 6 -10.40 -7.66 -12.55
CA GLY A 6 -9.13 -6.93 -12.46
C GLY A 6 -8.56 -6.81 -11.05
N ILE A 7 -9.33 -7.13 -9.99
CA ILE A 7 -8.76 -7.27 -8.63
C ILE A 7 -8.07 -8.63 -8.52
N GLU A 8 -6.80 -8.61 -8.12
CA GLU A 8 -5.98 -9.80 -7.87
C GLU A 8 -6.01 -10.18 -6.37
N ALA A 9 -5.82 -9.18 -5.49
CA ALA A 9 -5.83 -9.37 -4.05
C ALA A 9 -6.30 -8.11 -3.31
N VAL A 10 -6.78 -8.29 -2.08
CA VAL A 10 -7.15 -7.21 -1.16
C VAL A 10 -6.57 -7.52 0.21
N ALA A 11 -5.89 -6.54 0.80
CA ALA A 11 -5.44 -6.60 2.18
C ALA A 11 -5.96 -5.42 3.00
N TRP A 12 -6.19 -5.67 4.27
CA TRP A 12 -6.38 -4.64 5.28
C TRP A 12 -5.02 -4.27 5.87
N CYS A 13 -4.67 -2.99 5.82
CA CYS A 13 -3.37 -2.45 6.18
C CYS A 13 -3.54 -1.34 7.24
N GLY A 14 -2.46 -0.61 7.51
CA GLY A 14 -2.48 0.53 8.42
C GLY A 14 -2.46 0.15 9.90
N SER A 15 -2.75 1.11 10.76
CA SER A 15 -2.68 0.97 12.22
C SER A 15 -3.57 -0.16 12.74
N ALA A 16 -4.73 -0.39 12.12
CA ALA A 16 -5.66 -1.44 12.50
C ALA A 16 -5.10 -2.85 12.23
N ALA A 17 -4.46 -3.07 11.08
CA ALA A 17 -3.81 -4.34 10.78
C ALA A 17 -2.61 -4.61 11.70
N MET A 18 -1.96 -3.56 12.18
CA MET A 18 -0.79 -3.62 13.07
C MET A 18 -1.15 -3.66 14.57
N GLY A 19 -2.44 -3.65 14.92
CA GLY A 19 -2.90 -3.67 16.32
C GLY A 19 -2.59 -2.40 17.11
N VAL A 20 -2.33 -1.29 16.42
CA VAL A 20 -2.02 0.03 17.01
C VAL A 20 -3.08 1.08 16.68
N ALA A 21 -4.25 0.66 16.20
CA ALA A 21 -5.36 1.56 15.92
C ALA A 21 -5.91 2.19 17.20
N ASP A 22 -6.30 3.46 17.08
CA ASP A 22 -7.03 4.23 18.07
C ASP A 22 -8.40 4.68 17.52
N ALA A 23 -9.13 5.47 18.31
CA ALA A 23 -10.46 5.96 17.92
C ALA A 23 -10.46 6.91 16.71
N HIS A 24 -9.29 7.37 16.25
CA HIS A 24 -9.14 8.28 15.11
C HIS A 24 -8.51 7.58 13.89
N SER A 25 -8.23 6.28 13.99
CA SER A 25 -7.60 5.51 12.93
C SER A 25 -8.60 5.20 11.82
N ASP A 26 -8.13 5.37 10.59
CA ASP A 26 -8.87 5.00 9.39
C ASP A 26 -8.69 3.50 9.08
N PHE A 27 -9.58 2.96 8.25
CA PHE A 27 -9.50 1.60 7.74
C PHE A 27 -8.86 1.61 6.34
N ASP A 28 -7.60 1.19 6.26
CA ASP A 28 -6.83 1.19 5.02
C ASP A 28 -6.94 -0.14 4.26
N PHE A 29 -7.46 -0.13 3.04
CA PHE A 29 -7.44 -1.28 2.14
C PHE A 29 -6.42 -1.08 1.03
N TYR A 30 -5.53 -2.05 0.87
CA TYR A 30 -4.64 -2.13 -0.29
C TYR A 30 -5.27 -3.09 -1.30
N VAL A 31 -5.68 -2.55 -2.44
CA VAL A 31 -6.31 -3.30 -3.54
C VAL A 31 -5.28 -3.49 -4.64
N TYR A 32 -4.86 -4.73 -4.83
CA TYR A 32 -3.90 -5.10 -5.86
C TYR A 32 -4.64 -5.50 -7.13
N THR A 33 -4.22 -4.93 -8.26
CA THR A 33 -4.95 -5.04 -9.51
C THR A 33 -4.08 -5.65 -10.62
N SER A 34 -4.63 -6.64 -11.33
CA SER A 34 -4.03 -7.22 -12.53
C SER A 34 -4.42 -6.47 -13.81
N ALA A 35 -5.45 -5.62 -13.73
CA ALA A 35 -5.86 -4.69 -14.78
C ALA A 35 -6.57 -3.47 -14.15
N PRO A 36 -6.60 -2.30 -14.82
CA PRO A 36 -7.32 -1.14 -14.32
C PRO A 36 -8.79 -1.47 -13.98
N VAL A 37 -9.21 -1.10 -12.77
CA VAL A 37 -10.58 -1.30 -12.30
C VAL A 37 -11.38 -0.02 -12.56
N PRO A 38 -12.43 -0.05 -13.41
CA PRO A 38 -13.21 1.14 -13.72
C PRO A 38 -13.85 1.76 -12.47
N VAL A 39 -13.82 3.09 -12.36
CA VAL A 39 -14.40 3.83 -11.23
C VAL A 39 -15.86 3.44 -10.97
N GLU A 40 -16.65 3.18 -12.01
CA GLU A 40 -18.06 2.80 -11.86
C GLU A 40 -18.25 1.45 -11.16
N SER A 41 -17.32 0.50 -11.36
CA SER A 41 -17.33 -0.78 -10.66
C SER A 41 -17.06 -0.61 -9.16
N ARG A 42 -16.19 0.35 -8.80
CA ARG A 42 -15.81 0.65 -7.40
C ARG A 42 -16.89 1.48 -6.71
N ARG A 43 -17.42 2.49 -7.43
CA ARG A 43 -18.54 3.35 -7.04
C ARG A 43 -19.75 2.54 -6.60
N ALA A 44 -20.13 1.50 -7.35
CA ALA A 44 -21.29 0.67 -7.04
C ALA A 44 -21.17 -0.02 -5.66
N VAL A 45 -19.96 -0.37 -5.23
CA VAL A 45 -19.71 -1.01 -3.93
C VAL A 45 -19.63 0.02 -2.81
N ILE A 46 -18.97 1.16 -3.06
CA ILE A 46 -18.70 2.17 -2.03
C ILE A 46 -19.96 2.97 -1.70
N LEU A 47 -20.73 3.42 -2.70
CA LEU A 47 -21.89 4.28 -2.48
C LEU A 47 -22.98 3.66 -1.61
N GLU A 48 -23.18 2.33 -1.72
CA GLU A 48 -24.15 1.60 -0.90
C GLU A 48 -23.83 1.71 0.61
N ARG A 49 -22.54 1.87 0.95
CA ARG A 49 -22.01 1.83 2.32
C ARG A 49 -21.63 3.21 2.85
N SER A 50 -21.51 4.20 1.97
CA SER A 50 -21.03 5.54 2.32
C SER A 50 -22.16 6.52 2.65
N ARG A 51 -21.96 7.33 3.69
CA ARG A 51 -22.66 8.61 3.91
C ARG A 51 -22.03 9.73 3.08
N HIS A 52 -20.70 9.71 2.95
CA HIS A 52 -19.92 10.64 2.14
C HIS A 52 -18.77 9.89 1.47
N SER A 53 -18.41 10.24 0.24
CA SER A 53 -17.30 9.60 -0.47
C SER A 53 -16.61 10.57 -1.42
N GLN A 54 -15.32 10.34 -1.62
CA GLN A 54 -14.48 10.91 -2.65
C GLN A 54 -13.85 9.75 -3.43
N LEU A 55 -14.26 9.59 -4.68
CA LEU A 55 -13.81 8.49 -5.53
C LEU A 55 -12.84 9.02 -6.59
N ASP A 56 -11.95 8.15 -7.04
CA ASP A 56 -10.98 8.43 -8.11
C ASP A 56 -10.06 9.61 -7.77
N ASN A 57 -9.67 9.70 -6.49
CA ASN A 57 -8.64 10.64 -6.07
C ASN A 57 -7.29 10.16 -6.63
N THR A 58 -6.54 11.05 -7.28
CA THR A 58 -5.23 10.73 -7.88
C THR A 58 -4.14 11.70 -7.43
N PHE A 59 -4.36 12.44 -6.33
CA PHE A 59 -3.40 13.47 -5.89
C PHE A 59 -2.09 12.86 -5.38
N TRP A 60 -2.17 11.83 -4.55
CA TRP A 60 -1.01 11.07 -4.05
C TRP A 60 -0.88 9.71 -4.73
N GLU A 61 -1.95 8.93 -4.71
CA GLU A 61 -2.10 7.64 -5.36
C GLU A 61 -3.52 7.53 -5.93
N LEU A 62 -3.84 6.44 -6.64
CA LEU A 62 -5.23 6.15 -6.99
C LEU A 62 -5.98 5.63 -5.76
N GLU A 63 -6.88 6.45 -5.23
CA GLU A 63 -7.57 6.21 -3.96
C GLU A 63 -9.09 6.45 -4.06
N ASP A 64 -9.86 5.64 -3.34
CA ASP A 64 -11.26 5.89 -3.05
C ASP A 64 -11.44 5.99 -1.53
N GLU A 65 -11.97 7.11 -1.04
CA GLU A 65 -12.14 7.42 0.37
C GLU A 65 -13.63 7.56 0.70
N TRP A 66 -14.07 7.02 1.85
CA TRP A 66 -15.45 7.20 2.29
C TRP A 66 -15.64 7.17 3.80
N ILE A 67 -16.74 7.78 4.23
CA ILE A 67 -17.25 7.74 5.60
C ILE A 67 -18.55 6.93 5.58
N ASP A 68 -18.67 5.94 6.45
CA ASP A 68 -19.90 5.16 6.57
C ASP A 68 -20.97 5.83 7.46
N ARG A 69 -22.04 5.10 7.78
CA ARG A 69 -23.15 5.61 8.62
C ARG A 69 -22.83 5.69 10.10
N GLU A 70 -21.75 5.06 10.55
CA GLU A 70 -21.24 5.08 11.93
C GLU A 70 -20.06 6.06 12.08
N ASP A 71 -19.88 6.95 11.10
CA ASP A 71 -18.78 7.92 11.02
C ASP A 71 -17.37 7.29 11.00
N ARG A 72 -17.26 6.01 10.61
CA ARG A 72 -15.98 5.34 10.36
C ARG A 72 -15.42 5.75 9.01
N ARG A 73 -14.11 5.97 8.96
CA ARG A 73 -13.37 6.40 7.76
C ARG A 73 -12.65 5.22 7.11
N PHE A 74 -12.71 5.16 5.80
CA PHE A 74 -12.10 4.10 5.01
C PHE A 74 -11.35 4.71 3.83
N ASN A 75 -10.20 4.14 3.50
CA ASN A 75 -9.42 4.47 2.32
C ASN A 75 -9.08 3.18 1.57
N ALA A 76 -9.35 3.13 0.26
CA ALA A 76 -8.92 2.06 -0.61
C ALA A 76 -7.90 2.58 -1.62
N MET A 77 -6.65 2.13 -1.49
CA MET A 77 -5.55 2.41 -2.42
C MET A 77 -5.47 1.32 -3.49
N TYR A 78 -5.49 1.71 -4.76
CA TYR A 78 -5.42 0.80 -5.90
C TYR A 78 -4.02 0.79 -6.50
N ARG A 79 -3.37 -0.37 -6.48
CA ARG A 79 -2.00 -0.53 -6.99
C ARG A 79 -1.94 -1.67 -8.00
N ALA A 80 -1.29 -1.41 -9.13
CA ALA A 80 -1.08 -2.44 -10.12
C ALA A 80 -0.04 -3.47 -9.62
N CYS A 81 -0.28 -4.76 -9.88
CA CYS A 81 0.60 -5.84 -9.41
C CYS A 81 2.03 -5.68 -9.97
N ASP A 82 2.16 -5.23 -11.21
CA ASP A 82 3.46 -4.96 -11.85
C ASP A 82 4.20 -3.80 -11.20
N PHE A 83 3.50 -2.72 -10.83
CA PHE A 83 4.06 -1.62 -10.06
C PHE A 83 4.60 -2.10 -8.70
N VAL A 84 3.82 -2.90 -7.98
CA VAL A 84 4.22 -3.46 -6.68
C VAL A 84 5.46 -4.32 -6.82
N LEU A 85 5.50 -5.23 -7.79
CA LEU A 85 6.67 -6.06 -8.06
C LEU A 85 7.89 -5.23 -8.49
N GLY A 86 7.67 -4.15 -9.24
CA GLY A 86 8.71 -3.19 -9.64
C GLY A 86 9.37 -2.51 -8.44
N GLU A 87 8.57 -2.04 -7.48
CA GLU A 87 9.04 -1.43 -6.23
C GLU A 87 9.80 -2.43 -5.37
N ILE A 88 9.31 -3.67 -5.25
CA ILE A 88 9.99 -4.73 -4.50
C ILE A 88 11.33 -5.07 -5.15
N ALA A 89 11.37 -5.23 -6.48
CA ALA A 89 12.61 -5.50 -7.20
C ALA A 89 13.61 -4.33 -7.08
N ALA A 90 13.12 -3.08 -7.00
CA ALA A 90 13.99 -1.93 -6.76
C ALA A 90 14.78 -2.07 -5.46
N ARG A 91 14.15 -2.56 -4.39
CA ARG A 91 14.78 -2.70 -3.07
C ARG A 91 15.57 -4.01 -2.95
N LEU A 92 14.96 -5.13 -3.33
CA LEU A 92 15.53 -6.46 -3.10
C LEU A 92 16.55 -6.90 -4.15
N GLU A 93 16.52 -6.35 -5.37
CA GLU A 93 17.41 -6.77 -6.46
C GLU A 93 18.33 -5.65 -6.92
N ARG A 94 17.81 -4.42 -7.02
CA ARG A 94 18.58 -3.24 -7.47
C ARG A 94 19.15 -2.41 -6.33
N TYR A 95 18.84 -2.75 -5.09
CA TYR A 95 19.33 -2.08 -3.88
C TYR A 95 19.13 -0.56 -3.89
N SER A 96 18.04 -0.11 -4.51
CA SER A 96 17.68 1.30 -4.64
C SER A 96 17.12 1.80 -3.33
N ALA A 97 17.79 2.78 -2.73
CA ALA A 97 17.33 3.47 -1.54
C ALA A 97 16.58 4.76 -1.89
N ASP A 98 15.65 5.13 -1.01
CA ASP A 98 14.97 6.42 -0.95
C ASP A 98 15.25 7.15 0.36
N LEU A 99 15.01 8.45 0.34
CA LEU A 99 15.19 9.29 1.52
C LEU A 99 14.03 9.06 2.48
N GLY A 100 14.31 8.52 3.67
CA GLY A 100 13.35 8.39 4.77
C GLY A 100 12.33 7.26 4.68
N TYR A 101 12.08 6.66 3.49
CA TYR A 101 10.99 5.67 3.34
C TYR A 101 11.34 4.39 2.54
N THR A 102 12.62 4.13 2.27
CA THR A 102 13.09 3.04 1.38
C THR A 102 12.32 1.71 1.53
N THR A 103 12.13 1.25 2.77
CA THR A 103 11.53 -0.05 3.09
C THR A 103 10.10 0.06 3.60
N ALA A 104 9.56 1.27 3.79
CA ALA A 104 8.23 1.48 4.36
C ALA A 104 7.14 0.84 3.49
N TYR A 105 7.23 1.02 2.17
CA TYR A 105 6.30 0.39 1.23
C TYR A 105 6.34 -1.15 1.29
N CYS A 106 7.55 -1.72 1.29
CA CYS A 106 7.76 -3.16 1.45
C CYS A 106 7.17 -3.68 2.76
N PHE A 107 7.36 -2.94 3.85
CA PHE A 107 6.79 -3.26 5.15
C PHE A 107 5.26 -3.31 5.11
N SER A 108 4.61 -2.30 4.53
CA SER A 108 3.14 -2.25 4.45
C SER A 108 2.57 -3.42 3.63
N VAL A 109 3.21 -3.79 2.51
CA VAL A 109 2.79 -4.96 1.71
C VAL A 109 2.96 -6.27 2.51
N ALA A 110 4.10 -6.45 3.19
CA ALA A 110 4.44 -7.67 3.92
C ALA A 110 3.52 -7.97 5.12
N ASN A 111 2.99 -6.92 5.75
CA ASN A 111 2.23 -6.99 7.00
C ASN A 111 0.73 -6.74 6.84
N GLY A 112 0.24 -6.49 5.62
CA GLY A 112 -1.19 -6.40 5.37
C GLY A 112 -1.92 -7.71 5.67
N PHE A 113 -3.06 -7.64 6.36
CA PHE A 113 -3.92 -8.78 6.62
C PHE A 113 -4.72 -9.12 5.36
N ILE A 114 -4.49 -10.30 4.77
CA ILE A 114 -5.12 -10.71 3.52
C ILE A 114 -6.62 -10.94 3.74
N LEU A 115 -7.46 -10.14 3.06
CA LEU A 115 -8.91 -10.31 3.02
C LEU A 115 -9.35 -11.13 1.80
N HIS A 116 -8.61 -11.03 0.70
CA HIS A 116 -8.88 -11.72 -0.56
C HIS A 116 -7.58 -11.99 -1.31
N ASP A 117 -7.32 -13.23 -1.72
CA ASP A 117 -6.16 -13.61 -2.54
C ASP A 117 -6.36 -15.01 -3.15
N GLN A 118 -7.28 -15.13 -4.12
CA GLN A 118 -7.67 -16.44 -4.65
C GLN A 118 -6.53 -17.17 -5.38
N ARG A 119 -5.63 -16.41 -6.02
CA ARG A 119 -4.49 -16.93 -6.79
C ARG A 119 -3.19 -16.97 -5.99
N GLN A 120 -3.26 -16.67 -4.69
CA GLN A 120 -2.12 -16.66 -3.76
C GLN A 120 -1.00 -15.69 -4.17
N TRP A 121 -1.31 -14.69 -5.00
CA TRP A 121 -0.34 -13.73 -5.49
C TRP A 121 0.23 -12.91 -4.34
N LEU A 122 -0.64 -12.38 -3.47
CA LEU A 122 -0.20 -11.53 -2.36
C LEU A 122 0.52 -12.35 -1.31
N SER A 123 0.04 -13.54 -0.96
CA SER A 123 0.72 -14.42 0.00
C SER A 123 2.15 -14.76 -0.45
N THR A 124 2.35 -15.06 -1.73
CA THR A 124 3.70 -15.31 -2.28
C THR A 124 4.58 -14.06 -2.23
N VAL A 125 4.02 -12.88 -2.53
CA VAL A 125 4.74 -11.61 -2.41
C VAL A 125 5.13 -11.33 -0.95
N GLN A 126 4.23 -11.57 0.01
CA GLN A 126 4.50 -11.39 1.44
C GLN A 126 5.58 -12.34 1.95
N GLU A 127 5.57 -13.61 1.55
CA GLU A 127 6.60 -14.58 1.92
C GLU A 127 8.01 -14.14 1.48
N ARG A 128 8.10 -13.60 0.26
CA ARG A 128 9.35 -13.04 -0.27
C ARG A 128 9.81 -11.83 0.55
N LEU A 129 8.90 -10.94 0.92
CA LEU A 129 9.21 -9.73 1.69
C LEU A 129 9.53 -9.97 3.16
N ARG A 130 9.15 -11.12 3.72
CA ARG A 130 9.49 -11.51 5.10
C ARG A 130 10.92 -12.02 5.26
N GLN A 131 11.65 -12.19 4.16
CA GLN A 131 13.08 -12.49 4.21
C GLN A 131 13.88 -11.25 4.66
N PRO A 132 15.03 -11.43 5.32
CA PRO A 132 15.91 -10.30 5.67
C PRO A 132 16.28 -9.48 4.43
N PHE A 133 16.32 -8.15 4.60
CA PHE A 133 16.79 -7.28 3.52
C PHE A 133 18.27 -7.57 3.20
N PRO A 134 18.66 -7.56 1.90
CA PRO A 134 20.04 -7.77 1.50
C PRO A 134 20.98 -6.73 2.10
N GLU A 135 22.18 -7.14 2.50
CA GLU A 135 23.22 -6.24 3.01
C GLU A 135 23.53 -5.06 2.06
N PRO A 136 23.60 -5.24 0.73
CA PRO A 136 23.78 -4.12 -0.19
C PRO A 136 22.67 -3.05 -0.13
N LEU A 137 21.42 -3.44 0.19
CA LEU A 137 20.34 -2.48 0.38
C LEU A 137 20.56 -1.66 1.66
N ILE A 138 21.00 -2.29 2.74
CA ILE A 138 21.28 -1.62 4.02
C ILE A 138 22.37 -0.56 3.82
N GLU A 139 23.45 -0.92 3.13
CA GLU A 139 24.53 0.02 2.79
C GLU A 139 24.01 1.21 1.97
N SER A 140 23.20 0.93 0.95
CA SER A 140 22.58 1.96 0.09
C SER A 140 21.69 2.92 0.88
N VAL A 141 20.88 2.40 1.80
CA VAL A 141 20.03 3.20 2.70
C VAL A 141 20.87 4.13 3.56
N VAL A 142 21.91 3.58 4.21
CA VAL A 142 22.82 4.36 5.06
C VAL A 142 23.55 5.44 4.24
N ALA A 143 24.05 5.10 3.06
CA ALA A 143 24.76 6.03 2.19
C ALA A 143 23.85 7.19 1.75
N LYS A 144 22.61 6.91 1.35
CA LYS A 144 21.67 7.93 0.86
C LYS A 144 21.12 8.83 1.97
N ASN A 145 20.87 8.29 3.17
CA ASN A 145 20.22 9.02 4.25
C ASN A 145 21.20 9.72 5.21
N ARG A 146 22.46 9.27 5.30
CA ARG A 146 23.46 9.88 6.20
C ARG A 146 23.66 11.39 5.98
N PRO A 147 23.70 11.94 4.74
CA PRO A 147 23.94 13.36 4.52
C PRO A 147 22.88 14.30 5.14
N VAL A 148 21.61 13.87 5.26
CA VAL A 148 20.56 14.72 5.84
C VAL A 148 20.65 14.82 7.37
N LEU A 149 21.40 13.94 8.02
CA LEU A 149 21.62 13.97 9.47
C LEU A 149 22.75 14.92 9.88
N GLY A 150 23.59 15.34 8.93
CA GLY A 150 24.86 16.04 9.20
C GLY A 150 24.81 17.57 9.19
N GLY A 151 23.63 18.19 9.12
CA GLY A 151 23.49 19.66 9.10
C GLY A 151 24.05 20.34 7.83
N GLY A 152 24.37 19.58 6.79
CA GLY A 152 24.78 20.13 5.50
C GLY A 152 23.64 20.86 4.80
N ILE A 153 23.95 21.93 4.07
CA ILE A 153 22.97 22.62 3.22
C ILE A 153 22.65 21.68 2.05
N GLN A 154 21.46 21.08 2.08
CA GLN A 154 20.92 20.27 1.00
C GLN A 154 20.03 21.18 0.13
N SER A 155 20.09 21.07 -1.20
CA SER A 155 19.07 21.71 -2.04
C SER A 155 17.79 20.87 -2.00
N CYS A 156 16.65 21.54 -1.77
CA CYS A 156 15.33 20.93 -1.89
C CYS A 156 15.06 20.41 -3.30
#